data_AF-A0A7S1TJ78-F1
#
_entry.id   AF-A0A7S1TJ78-F1
#
_cell.length_a   1.000
_cell.length_b   1.000
_cell.length_c   1.000
_cell.angle_alpha   90.00
_cell.angle_beta   90.00
_cell.angle_gamma   90.00
#
_symmetry.space_group_name_H-M   'P 1'
#
loop_
_entity.id
_entity.type
_entity.pdbx_description
1 polymer ?
#
loop_
_entity_poly.entity_id
_entity_poly.type
_entity_poly.pdbx_seq_one_letter_code
_entity_poly.pdbx_strand_id
1 'polypeptide(L)'
;CSRVAINAQRLAGFDRRRRGQRSQRFPAELPRRRYFGTATPSVHACDKRAKGANDALSKPVIVLVRPQLDQNVGAVARAMWNFGISELRLVDPLCWTSKSGPTTKAIALASGADHVLHSSQIFDSLSSAIEDCSVIIGTTARARSLNKRVSNAHVGAERMVMDQHRICDGSRVAVLFGCESAGLSNEEAACATELIMIPTSK
;
A
#
# COMPACT_ATOMS: atom_id res chain seq x y z
N CYS A 1 -14.80 61.10 -41.40
CA CYS A 1 -13.41 61.03 -41.89
C CYS A 1 -12.86 59.61 -41.70
N SER A 2 -12.62 58.93 -42.85
CA SER A 2 -11.56 57.93 -43.13
C SER A 2 -11.36 56.77 -42.13
N ARG A 3 -11.72 55.49 -42.39
CA ARG A 3 -11.72 54.63 -43.59
C ARG A 3 -10.28 54.31 -44.08
N VAL A 4 -9.76 53.14 -43.70
CA VAL A 4 -8.59 52.44 -44.28
C VAL A 4 -8.99 50.96 -44.34
N ALA A 5 -9.51 50.47 -45.47
CA ALA A 5 -8.82 49.99 -46.67
C ALA A 5 -8.22 48.58 -46.50
N ILE A 6 -8.91 47.67 -47.17
CA ILE A 6 -8.65 46.24 -47.42
C ILE A 6 -7.43 46.10 -48.35
N ASN A 7 -6.62 45.05 -48.17
CA ASN A 7 -6.09 44.32 -49.32
C ASN A 7 -5.75 42.86 -49.00
N ALA A 8 -6.29 41.99 -49.84
CA ALA A 8 -6.10 40.55 -49.87
C ALA A 8 -5.28 40.15 -51.11
N GLN A 9 -4.79 38.91 -51.10
CA GLN A 9 -4.34 38.05 -52.22
C GLN A 9 -2.83 37.89 -52.48
N ARG A 10 -2.33 36.69 -52.17
CA ARG A 10 -1.76 35.65 -53.09
C ARG A 10 -1.08 34.58 -52.20
N LEU A 11 -1.66 33.39 -51.94
CA LEU A 11 -1.82 32.18 -52.77
C LEU A 11 -0.56 31.70 -53.51
N ALA A 12 0.17 30.79 -52.85
CA ALA A 12 0.77 29.56 -53.39
C ALA A 12 1.25 28.75 -52.15
N GLY A 13 0.66 27.64 -51.77
CA GLY A 13 0.66 26.40 -52.53
C GLY A 13 1.83 25.52 -52.05
N PHE A 14 1.76 24.98 -50.83
CA PHE A 14 2.72 23.96 -50.37
C PHE A 14 1.97 22.65 -50.10
N ASP A 15 1.91 21.88 -51.18
CA ASP A 15 1.26 20.59 -51.33
C ASP A 15 2.00 19.52 -50.51
N ARG A 16 1.26 18.86 -49.62
CA ARG A 16 1.70 17.67 -48.89
C ARG A 16 1.43 16.45 -49.75
N ARG A 17 2.40 15.94 -50.53
CA ARG A 17 2.32 14.57 -51.06
C ARG A 17 3.67 13.86 -51.25
N ARG A 18 3.65 12.60 -50.78
CA ARG A 18 4.44 11.41 -51.16
C ARG A 18 5.86 11.27 -50.61
N ARG A 19 5.99 10.39 -49.62
CA ARG A 19 6.64 9.08 -49.84
C ARG A 19 5.86 7.99 -49.13
N GLY A 20 5.27 7.09 -49.90
CA GLY A 20 4.96 5.76 -49.40
C GLY A 20 6.26 4.98 -49.24
N GLN A 21 6.35 4.15 -48.22
CA GLN A 21 6.90 2.80 -48.34
C GLN A 21 6.78 2.04 -47.02
N ARG A 22 6.40 0.77 -47.19
CA ARG A 22 6.72 -0.40 -46.36
C ARG A 22 5.88 -0.61 -45.09
N SER A 23 4.85 -1.43 -45.33
CA SER A 23 4.53 -2.59 -44.50
C SER A 23 5.75 -3.16 -43.76
N GLN A 24 5.74 -3.04 -42.44
CA GLN A 24 6.43 -3.93 -41.52
C GLN A 24 5.37 -4.32 -40.50
N ARG A 25 4.58 -5.39 -40.73
CA ARG A 25 4.83 -6.70 -40.13
C ARG A 25 5.59 -6.56 -38.80
N PHE A 26 4.85 -6.29 -37.72
CA PHE A 26 5.36 -6.54 -36.38
C PHE A 26 5.58 -8.06 -36.26
N PRO A 27 6.81 -8.52 -35.99
CA PRO A 27 7.04 -9.92 -35.71
C PRO A 27 6.31 -10.30 -34.43
N ALA A 28 5.47 -11.33 -34.52
CA ALA A 28 5.15 -12.17 -33.39
C ALA A 28 6.46 -12.76 -32.83
N GLU A 29 6.46 -13.04 -31.53
CA GLU A 29 7.54 -13.66 -30.74
C GLU A 29 8.49 -12.67 -30.04
N LEU A 30 8.06 -12.23 -28.86
CA LEU A 30 9.00 -11.93 -27.78
C LEU A 30 9.67 -13.25 -27.36
N PRO A 31 10.99 -13.28 -27.12
CA PRO A 31 11.70 -14.51 -26.80
C PRO A 31 11.13 -15.12 -25.53
N ARG A 32 10.64 -16.36 -25.63
CA ARG A 32 10.36 -17.23 -24.49
C ARG A 32 11.68 -17.39 -23.74
N ARG A 33 11.90 -16.54 -22.74
CA ARG A 33 12.98 -16.72 -21.77
C ARG A 33 12.64 -18.02 -21.04
N ARG A 34 13.28 -19.10 -21.49
CA ARG A 34 13.26 -20.40 -20.83
C ARG A 34 13.76 -20.14 -19.41
N TYR A 35 12.86 -20.16 -18.43
CA TYR A 35 13.24 -20.50 -17.07
C TYR A 35 13.64 -21.96 -17.11
N PHE A 36 14.89 -22.20 -17.52
CA PHE A 36 15.56 -23.46 -17.26
C PHE A 36 15.60 -23.61 -15.75
N GLY A 37 14.92 -24.65 -15.27
CA GLY A 37 15.02 -25.05 -13.88
C GLY A 37 16.44 -25.50 -13.59
N THR A 38 17.04 -24.89 -12.58
CA THR A 38 18.04 -25.53 -11.73
C THR A 38 17.88 -24.96 -10.32
N ALA A 39 17.63 -25.88 -9.38
CA ALA A 39 17.62 -25.72 -7.93
C ALA A 39 16.52 -24.82 -7.35
N THR A 40 15.52 -25.47 -6.77
CA THR A 40 14.84 -24.98 -5.57
C THR A 40 15.89 -24.48 -4.57
N PRO A 41 15.80 -23.25 -4.03
CA PRO A 41 16.52 -22.97 -2.79
C PRO A 41 15.90 -23.87 -1.74
N SER A 42 16.71 -24.84 -1.31
CA SER A 42 16.50 -25.69 -0.15
C SER A 42 15.76 -24.93 0.95
N VAL A 43 14.51 -25.32 1.20
CA VAL A 43 13.71 -24.93 2.38
C VAL A 43 14.26 -25.57 3.67
N HIS A 44 15.57 -25.76 3.76
CA HIS A 44 16.26 -26.32 4.94
C HIS A 44 17.30 -25.32 5.44
N ALA A 45 16.83 -24.39 6.27
CA ALA A 45 17.51 -23.95 7.50
C ALA A 45 16.62 -22.93 8.24
N CYS A 46 15.42 -23.34 8.62
CA CYS A 46 14.74 -22.78 9.80
C CYS A 46 13.99 -23.93 10.48
N ASP A 47 14.00 -23.91 11.80
CA ASP A 47 14.24 -25.03 12.69
C ASP A 47 13.14 -26.13 12.74
N LYS A 48 13.57 -27.38 12.98
CA LYS A 48 12.69 -28.54 13.23
C LYS A 48 12.18 -28.51 14.67
N ARG A 49 11.17 -27.69 14.95
CA ARG A 49 10.26 -27.86 16.12
C ARG A 49 8.80 -27.65 15.69
N ALA A 50 8.29 -28.62 14.94
CA ALA A 50 6.86 -28.75 14.66
C ALA A 50 6.14 -29.44 15.85
N LYS A 51 5.77 -28.67 16.88
CA LYS A 51 4.70 -29.02 17.83
C LYS A 51 4.21 -27.73 18.51
N GLY A 52 3.22 -27.07 17.89
CA GLY A 52 2.64 -25.78 18.32
C GLY A 52 2.68 -24.68 17.24
N ALA A 53 2.33 -24.99 15.99
CA ALA A 53 2.67 -24.17 14.82
C ALA A 53 1.75 -22.96 14.50
N ASN A 54 0.93 -22.50 15.45
CA ASN A 54 0.09 -21.29 15.26
C ASN A 54 0.62 -20.03 15.99
N ASP A 55 1.65 -20.15 16.85
CA ASP A 55 2.04 -19.06 17.75
C ASP A 55 3.41 -18.40 17.45
N ALA A 56 4.19 -18.89 16.49
CA ALA A 56 5.59 -18.45 16.30
C ALA A 56 5.81 -17.47 15.13
N LEU A 57 4.76 -17.07 14.41
CA LEU A 57 4.84 -16.11 13.31
C LEU A 57 4.59 -14.69 13.83
N SER A 58 5.54 -13.79 13.60
CA SER A 58 5.48 -12.38 14.05
C SER A 58 4.35 -11.62 13.36
N LYS A 59 3.18 -11.53 14.01
CA LYS A 59 1.97 -10.94 13.44
C LYS A 59 2.22 -9.55 12.83
N PRO A 60 1.51 -9.17 11.75
CA PRO A 60 1.72 -7.88 11.11
C PRO A 60 1.34 -6.74 12.04
N VAL A 61 2.05 -5.62 11.87
CA VAL A 61 1.79 -4.36 12.56
C VAL A 61 0.79 -3.56 11.75
N ILE A 62 -0.28 -3.08 12.38
CA ILE A 62 -1.25 -2.20 11.73
C ILE A 62 -0.89 -0.75 12.02
N VAL A 63 -0.69 0.05 10.98
CA VAL A 63 -0.34 1.46 11.08
C VAL A 63 -1.45 2.31 10.49
N LEU A 64 -2.06 3.17 11.30
CA LEU A 64 -3.05 4.14 10.87
C LEU A 64 -2.40 5.51 10.73
N VAL A 65 -2.42 6.08 9.53
CA VAL A 65 -1.82 7.38 9.25
C VAL A 65 -2.90 8.46 9.26
N ARG A 66 -2.74 9.42 10.17
CA ARG A 66 -3.64 10.56 10.37
C ARG A 66 -5.11 10.17 10.50
N PRO A 67 -5.47 9.21 11.39
CA PRO A 67 -6.87 8.87 11.63
C PRO A 67 -7.63 10.09 12.17
N GLN A 68 -8.79 10.38 11.58
CA GLN A 68 -9.60 11.53 11.96
C GLN A 68 -10.66 11.19 13.01
N LEU A 69 -11.21 9.98 12.96
CA LEU A 69 -12.31 9.56 13.83
C LEU A 69 -11.84 8.50 14.81
N ASP A 70 -12.04 8.78 16.09
CA ASP A 70 -11.77 7.86 17.20
C ASP A 70 -12.54 6.53 17.04
N GLN A 71 -13.78 6.60 16.57
CA GLN A 71 -14.62 5.43 16.26
C GLN A 71 -13.98 4.46 15.27
N ASN A 72 -13.25 4.97 14.26
CA ASN A 72 -12.58 4.13 13.28
C ASN A 72 -11.38 3.42 13.89
N VAL A 73 -10.63 4.09 14.76
CA VAL A 73 -9.54 3.46 15.53
C VAL A 73 -10.10 2.33 16.39
N GLY A 74 -11.25 2.53 17.05
CA GLY A 74 -11.95 1.49 17.80
C GLY A 74 -12.40 0.31 16.93
N ALA A 75 -12.99 0.59 15.76
CA ALA A 75 -13.41 -0.45 14.82
C ALA A 75 -12.23 -1.26 14.28
N VAL A 76 -11.10 -0.60 13.99
CA VAL A 76 -9.85 -1.27 13.59
C VAL A 76 -9.33 -2.16 14.71
N ALA A 77 -9.28 -1.66 15.95
CA ALA A 77 -8.85 -2.46 17.10
C ALA A 77 -9.71 -3.72 17.29
N ARG A 78 -11.03 -3.60 17.10
CA ARG A 78 -11.95 -4.74 17.12
C ARG A 78 -11.66 -5.76 16.02
N ALA A 79 -11.45 -5.27 14.79
CA ALA A 79 -11.10 -6.15 13.67
C ALA A 79 -9.77 -6.87 13.93
N MET A 80 -8.76 -6.16 14.42
CA MET A 80 -7.46 -6.72 14.78
C MET A 80 -7.61 -7.84 15.81
N TRP A 81 -8.36 -7.61 16.88
CA TRP A 81 -8.57 -8.62 17.92
C TRP A 81 -9.24 -9.89 17.39
N ASN A 82 -10.26 -9.76 16.53
CA ASN A 82 -10.92 -10.91 15.90
C ASN A 82 -9.97 -11.77 15.06
N PHE A 83 -8.95 -11.15 14.45
CA PHE A 83 -7.92 -11.84 13.67
C PHE A 83 -6.64 -12.14 14.48
N GLY A 84 -6.68 -11.91 15.80
CA GLY A 84 -5.57 -12.17 16.71
C GLY A 84 -4.40 -11.19 16.58
N ILE A 85 -4.55 -10.07 15.87
CA ILE A 85 -3.53 -9.02 15.74
C ILE A 85 -3.63 -8.07 16.93
N SER A 86 -2.50 -7.70 17.53
CA SER A 86 -2.45 -6.89 18.75
C SER A 86 -1.65 -5.60 18.62
N GLU A 87 -0.83 -5.45 17.59
CA GLU A 87 0.05 -4.29 17.45
C GLU A 87 -0.57 -3.20 16.57
N LEU A 88 -1.00 -2.11 17.21
CA LEU A 88 -1.57 -0.93 16.58
C LEU A 88 -0.62 0.27 16.74
N ARG A 89 -0.29 0.92 15.63
CA ARG A 89 0.48 2.18 15.60
C ARG A 89 -0.36 3.28 14.98
N LEU A 90 -0.33 4.45 15.61
CA LEU A 90 -1.02 5.65 15.15
C LEU A 90 0.04 6.69 14.77
N VAL A 91 0.00 7.18 13.54
CA VAL A 91 0.89 8.24 13.07
C VAL A 91 0.11 9.53 13.00
N ASP A 92 0.54 10.55 13.75
CA ASP A 92 -0.09 11.87 13.79
C ASP A 92 -1.63 11.82 13.90
N PRO A 93 -2.20 11.15 14.92
CA PRO A 93 -3.66 11.04 15.06
C PRO A 93 -4.31 12.40 15.34
N LEU A 94 -5.35 12.75 14.56
CA LEU A 94 -6.13 13.97 14.79
C LEU A 94 -7.24 13.76 15.83
N CYS A 95 -7.70 12.52 16.00
CA CYS A 95 -8.82 12.19 16.88
C CYS A 95 -8.48 12.26 18.38
N TRP A 96 -7.23 11.98 18.76
CA TRP A 96 -6.75 12.11 20.14
C TRP A 96 -5.22 12.12 20.20
N THR A 97 -4.68 12.51 21.35
CA THR A 97 -3.22 12.60 21.58
C THR A 97 -2.76 11.57 22.61
N SER A 98 -1.44 11.37 22.70
CA SER A 98 -0.81 10.53 23.74
C SER A 98 -1.15 10.96 25.16
N LYS A 99 -1.58 12.21 25.38
CA LYS A 99 -1.99 12.72 26.69
C LYS A 99 -3.45 12.43 27.02
N SER A 100 -4.33 12.47 26.02
CA SER A 100 -5.77 12.21 26.22
C SER A 100 -6.11 10.73 26.22
N GLY A 101 -5.29 9.90 25.58
CA GLY A 101 -5.53 8.45 25.46
C GLY A 101 -6.80 8.11 24.68
N PRO A 102 -7.26 6.85 24.74
CA PRO A 102 -8.46 6.39 24.05
C PRO A 102 -9.73 7.08 24.58
N THR A 103 -10.53 7.65 23.68
CA THR A 103 -11.82 8.26 24.01
C THR A 103 -12.90 7.21 24.24
N THR A 104 -13.91 7.53 25.06
CA THR A 104 -15.06 6.66 25.37
C THR A 104 -15.75 6.11 24.11
N LYS A 105 -15.83 6.90 23.02
CA LYS A 105 -16.42 6.44 21.76
C LYS A 105 -15.61 5.34 21.10
N ALA A 106 -14.29 5.41 21.10
CA ALA A 106 -13.47 4.34 20.53
C ALA A 106 -13.50 3.07 21.37
N ILE A 107 -13.47 3.21 22.70
CA ILE A 107 -13.65 2.09 23.64
C ILE A 107 -14.97 1.37 23.36
N ALA A 108 -16.06 2.12 23.20
CA ALA A 108 -17.37 1.56 22.85
C ALA A 108 -17.35 0.80 21.51
N LEU A 109 -16.63 1.32 20.50
CA LEU A 109 -16.52 0.67 19.19
C LEU A 109 -15.57 -0.55 19.19
N ALA A 110 -14.55 -0.55 20.06
CA ALA A 110 -13.60 -1.65 20.24
C ALA A 110 -14.26 -2.90 20.83
N SER A 111 -15.34 -2.74 21.60
CA SER A 111 -16.20 -3.84 22.08
C SER A 111 -15.41 -5.00 22.70
N GLY A 112 -14.50 -4.69 23.64
CA GLY A 112 -13.65 -5.65 24.34
C GLY A 112 -12.20 -5.74 23.81
N ALA A 113 -11.89 -5.09 22.68
CA ALA A 113 -10.53 -4.92 22.18
C ALA A 113 -9.78 -3.77 22.88
N ASP A 114 -10.15 -3.43 24.11
CA ASP A 114 -9.58 -2.29 24.86
C ASP A 114 -8.08 -2.43 25.03
N HIS A 115 -7.59 -3.65 25.23
CA HIS A 115 -6.17 -3.93 25.36
C HIS A 115 -5.36 -3.45 24.14
N VAL A 116 -5.88 -3.60 22.91
CA VAL A 116 -5.22 -3.13 21.68
C VAL A 116 -5.14 -1.61 21.64
N LEU A 117 -6.19 -0.91 22.10
CA LEU A 117 -6.21 0.55 22.17
C LEU A 117 -5.23 1.07 23.22
N HIS A 118 -5.19 0.45 24.41
CA HIS A 118 -4.30 0.87 25.49
C HIS A 118 -2.84 0.51 25.20
N SER A 119 -2.58 -0.56 24.44
CA SER A 119 -1.23 -0.92 23.97
C SER A 119 -0.82 -0.20 22.68
N SER A 120 -1.68 0.66 22.12
CA SER A 120 -1.37 1.36 20.88
C SER A 120 -0.23 2.35 21.07
N GLN A 121 0.65 2.42 20.07
CA GLN A 121 1.81 3.31 20.08
C GLN A 121 1.53 4.51 19.17
N ILE A 122 1.84 5.71 19.65
CA ILE A 122 1.64 6.95 18.90
C ILE A 122 3.02 7.45 18.44
N PHE A 123 3.11 7.78 17.16
CA PHE A 123 4.30 8.28 16.50
C PHE A 123 4.01 9.62 15.83
N ASP A 124 4.98 10.53 15.85
CA ASP A 124 4.86 11.83 15.20
C ASP A 124 5.08 11.76 13.68
N SER A 125 5.68 10.68 13.18
CA SER A 125 6.01 10.53 11.76
C SER A 125 5.83 9.09 11.27
N LEU A 126 5.56 8.94 9.97
CA LEU A 126 5.47 7.61 9.37
C LEU A 126 6.81 6.88 9.44
N SER A 127 7.93 7.59 9.22
CA SER A 127 9.27 7.00 9.23
C SER A 127 9.61 6.32 10.55
N SER A 128 9.31 6.95 11.69
CA SER A 128 9.53 6.35 13.00
C SER A 128 8.58 5.17 13.29
N ALA A 129 7.37 5.21 12.73
CA ALA A 129 6.40 4.12 12.89
C ALA A 129 6.71 2.88 12.05
N ILE A 130 7.66 2.93 11.12
CA ILE A 130 8.01 1.80 10.21
C ILE A 130 9.51 1.44 10.26
N GLU A 131 10.30 2.07 11.13
CA GLU A 131 11.77 1.95 11.15
C GLU A 131 12.26 0.50 11.33
N ASP A 132 11.51 -0.28 12.09
CA ASP A 132 11.74 -1.69 12.41
C ASP A 132 11.02 -2.67 11.45
N CYS A 133 10.39 -2.15 10.40
CA CYS A 133 9.61 -2.91 9.44
C CYS A 133 10.36 -3.02 8.10
N SER A 134 10.62 -4.23 7.62
CA SER A 134 11.31 -4.48 6.34
C SER A 134 10.34 -4.57 5.17
N VAL A 135 9.10 -4.97 5.45
CA VAL A 135 8.03 -5.12 4.45
C VAL A 135 6.88 -4.21 4.81
N ILE A 136 6.60 -3.25 3.95
CA ILE A 136 5.56 -2.25 4.17
C ILE A 136 4.52 -2.38 3.07
N ILE A 137 3.28 -2.64 3.45
CA ILE A 137 2.16 -2.84 2.53
C ILE A 137 1.22 -1.66 2.65
N GLY A 138 1.11 -0.85 1.61
CA GLY A 138 0.20 0.30 1.59
C GLY A 138 -1.16 -0.07 1.01
N THR A 139 -2.25 0.35 1.64
CA THR A 139 -3.61 0.16 1.10
C THR A 139 -4.07 1.36 0.29
N THR A 140 -4.66 1.11 -0.89
CA THR A 140 -5.19 2.17 -1.74
C THR A 140 -6.47 1.77 -2.45
N ALA A 141 -7.39 2.72 -2.62
CA ALA A 141 -8.55 2.55 -3.50
C ALA A 141 -8.19 2.80 -4.98
N ARG A 142 -7.04 3.42 -5.27
CA ARG A 142 -6.63 3.80 -6.62
C ARG A 142 -5.15 3.53 -6.86
N ALA A 143 -4.86 2.81 -7.94
CA ALA A 143 -3.51 2.75 -8.50
C ALA A 143 -3.20 4.09 -9.21
N ARG A 144 -2.84 5.13 -8.45
CA ARG A 144 -2.19 6.31 -9.05
C ARG A 144 -0.75 5.95 -9.43
N SER A 145 -0.17 6.76 -10.33
CA SER A 145 1.09 6.65 -11.08
C SER A 145 2.38 6.44 -10.24
N LEU A 146 2.35 5.49 -9.31
CA LEU A 146 3.49 5.05 -8.54
C LEU A 146 4.10 3.85 -9.26
N ASN A 147 5.42 3.87 -9.46
CA ASN A 147 6.18 2.75 -10.05
C ASN A 147 6.32 1.58 -9.05
N LYS A 148 5.23 1.22 -8.37
CA LYS A 148 5.18 0.19 -7.35
C LYS A 148 4.32 -0.96 -7.80
N ARG A 149 4.61 -2.15 -7.25
CA ARG A 149 3.76 -3.31 -7.47
C ARG A 149 2.40 -3.03 -6.84
N VAL A 150 1.34 -3.25 -7.62
CA VAL A 150 -0.04 -3.19 -7.15
C VAL A 150 -0.62 -4.59 -7.24
N SER A 151 -1.04 -5.15 -6.12
CA SER A 151 -1.74 -6.43 -6.03
C SER A 151 -3.19 -6.21 -5.59
N ASN A 152 -4.05 -7.20 -5.83
CA ASN A 152 -5.33 -7.24 -5.14
C ASN A 152 -5.13 -7.67 -3.68
N ALA A 153 -6.17 -7.50 -2.85
CA ALA A 153 -6.12 -7.83 -1.43
C ALA A 153 -5.75 -9.28 -1.14
N HIS A 154 -6.26 -10.23 -1.93
CA HIS A 154 -6.01 -11.66 -1.71
C HIS A 154 -4.54 -12.01 -1.95
N VAL A 155 -4.00 -11.63 -3.11
CA VAL A 155 -2.60 -11.86 -3.48
C VAL A 155 -1.65 -11.10 -2.54
N GLY A 156 -2.02 -9.89 -2.13
CA GLY A 156 -1.23 -9.11 -1.17
C GLY A 156 -1.16 -9.78 0.21
N ALA A 157 -2.28 -10.32 0.69
CA ALA A 157 -2.32 -11.05 1.96
C ALA A 157 -1.49 -12.35 1.91
N GLU A 158 -1.55 -13.11 0.81
CA GLU A 158 -0.70 -14.30 0.64
C GLU A 158 0.79 -13.95 0.66
N ARG A 159 1.17 -12.88 -0.05
CA ARG A 159 2.55 -12.40 -0.07
C ARG A 159 3.01 -11.91 1.30
N MET A 160 2.15 -11.19 2.01
CA MET A 160 2.43 -10.74 3.37
C MET A 160 2.83 -11.92 4.27
N VAL A 161 2.08 -13.02 4.22
CA VAL A 161 2.39 -14.23 4.98
C VAL A 161 3.69 -14.86 4.51
N MET A 162 3.91 -14.97 3.19
CA MET A 162 5.16 -15.51 2.64
C MET A 162 6.38 -14.69 3.04
N ASP A 163 6.28 -13.36 3.01
CA ASP A 163 7.38 -12.48 3.37
C ASP A 163 7.64 -12.51 4.88
N GLN A 164 6.60 -12.60 5.69
CA GLN A 164 6.72 -12.84 7.13
C GLN A 164 7.49 -14.14 7.44
N HIS A 165 7.29 -15.21 6.66
CA HIS A 165 8.06 -16.45 6.77
C HIS A 165 9.53 -16.34 6.35
N ARG A 166 9.86 -15.36 5.51
CA ARG A 166 11.23 -15.14 5.01
C ARG A 166 12.07 -14.26 5.92
N ILE A 167 11.41 -13.49 6.80
CA ILE A 167 12.11 -12.61 7.72
C ILE A 167 12.79 -13.47 8.80
N CYS A 168 14.12 -13.47 8.78
CA CYS A 168 14.96 -14.18 9.75
C CYS A 168 15.76 -13.22 10.65
N ASP A 169 15.77 -11.92 10.34
CA ASP A 169 16.56 -10.88 11.05
C ASP A 169 15.78 -10.18 12.17
N GLY A 170 14.53 -10.58 12.41
CA GLY A 170 13.65 -9.98 13.41
C GLY A 170 12.89 -8.73 12.95
N SER A 171 13.02 -8.32 11.68
CA SER A 171 12.21 -7.25 11.11
C SER A 171 10.72 -7.61 11.11
N ARG A 172 9.86 -6.60 11.04
CA ARG A 172 8.40 -6.79 11.01
C ARG A 172 7.78 -6.48 9.64
N VAL A 173 6.56 -6.96 9.48
CA VAL A 173 5.70 -6.61 8.34
C VAL A 173 4.67 -5.58 8.83
N ALA A 174 4.55 -4.45 8.14
CA ALA A 174 3.60 -3.40 8.44
C ALA A 174 2.54 -3.25 7.35
N VAL A 175 1.30 -3.01 7.75
CA VAL A 175 0.20 -2.65 6.84
C VAL A 175 -0.22 -1.22 7.13
N LEU A 176 -0.07 -0.36 6.13
CA LEU A 176 -0.42 1.06 6.20
C LEU A 176 -1.85 1.30 5.72
N PHE A 177 -2.63 1.97 6.56
CA PHE A 177 -3.92 2.54 6.22
C PHE A 177 -3.83 4.05 6.30
N GLY A 178 -4.29 4.71 5.25
CA GLY A 178 -4.32 6.17 5.21
C GLY A 178 -5.55 6.76 5.86
N CYS A 179 -5.60 8.09 5.83
CA CYS A 179 -6.72 8.87 6.34
C CYS A 179 -8.02 8.52 5.60
N GLU A 180 -9.16 8.51 6.30
CA GLU A 180 -10.43 8.03 5.75
C GLU A 180 -10.97 8.92 4.62
N SER A 181 -10.66 10.21 4.66
CA SER A 181 -11.09 11.19 3.66
C SER A 181 -10.16 11.27 2.45
N ALA A 182 -8.85 11.06 2.65
CA ALA A 182 -7.83 11.33 1.63
C ALA A 182 -7.08 10.07 1.15
N GLY A 183 -7.13 8.97 1.91
CA GLY A 183 -6.25 7.83 1.75
C GLY A 183 -4.81 8.15 2.18
N LEU A 184 -3.87 7.33 1.69
CA LEU A 184 -2.43 7.60 1.82
C LEU A 184 -2.03 8.71 0.85
N SER A 185 -1.18 9.64 1.32
CA SER A 185 -0.52 10.61 0.44
C SER A 185 0.44 9.91 -0.53
N ASN A 186 0.89 10.61 -1.57
CA ASN A 186 1.85 10.03 -2.50
C ASN A 186 3.18 9.72 -1.82
N GLU A 187 3.59 10.55 -0.85
CA GLU A 187 4.80 10.40 -0.05
C GLU A 187 4.67 9.19 0.89
N GLU A 188 3.53 9.04 1.57
CA GLU A 188 3.26 7.90 2.44
C GLU A 188 3.20 6.59 1.64
N ALA A 189 2.54 6.60 0.48
CA ALA A 189 2.52 5.47 -0.44
C ALA A 189 3.92 5.19 -1.04
N ALA A 190 4.78 6.21 -1.16
CA ALA A 190 6.17 6.08 -1.57
C ALA A 190 7.07 5.41 -0.52
N CYS A 191 6.63 5.25 0.72
CA CYS A 191 7.31 4.41 1.71
C CYS A 191 6.99 2.91 1.58
N ALA A 192 5.83 2.54 1.01
CA ALA A 192 5.39 1.14 0.96
C ALA A 192 6.16 0.26 -0.06
N THR A 193 6.63 -0.93 0.32
CA THR A 193 7.26 -1.89 -0.61
C THR A 193 6.27 -2.37 -1.69
N GLU A 194 5.01 -2.60 -1.31
CA GLU A 194 3.93 -3.04 -2.18
C GLU A 194 2.63 -2.29 -1.87
N LEU A 195 1.77 -2.13 -2.87
CA LEU A 195 0.44 -1.56 -2.70
C LEU A 195 -0.64 -2.61 -2.90
N ILE A 196 -1.59 -2.68 -1.98
CA ILE A 196 -2.81 -3.46 -2.10
C ILE A 196 -3.94 -2.55 -2.57
N MET A 197 -4.56 -2.94 -3.67
CA MET A 197 -5.79 -2.34 -4.16
C MET A 197 -7.01 -3.15 -3.71
N ILE A 198 -7.91 -2.50 -2.99
CA ILE A 198 -9.24 -3.03 -2.67
C ILE A 198 -10.22 -2.42 -3.68
N PRO A 199 -10.84 -3.23 -4.56
CA PRO A 199 -11.76 -2.71 -5.56
C PRO A 199 -13.01 -2.12 -4.87
N THR A 200 -13.34 -0.88 -5.20
CA THR A 200 -14.56 -0.22 -4.71
C THR A 200 -15.49 0.05 -5.88
N SER A 201 -16.80 -0.09 -5.66
CA SER A 201 -17.81 0.33 -6.62
C SER A 201 -17.78 1.85 -6.70
N LYS A 202 -17.53 2.39 -7.89
CA LYS A 202 -17.80 3.82 -8.15
C LYS A 202 -19.30 4.04 -8.26
#